data_AF-A0A7J9CIU0-F1
#
_entry.id   AF-A0A7J9CIU0-F1
#
_cell.length_a   1.000
_cell.length_b   1.000
_cell.length_c   1.000
_cell.angle_alpha   90.00
_cell.angle_beta   90.00
_cell.angle_gamma   90.00
#
_symmetry.space_group_name_H-M   'P 1'
#
loop_
_entity.id
_entity.type
_entity.pdbx_description
1 polymer ?
#
loop_
_entity_poly.entity_id
_entity_poly.type
_entity_poly.pdbx_seq_one_letter_code
_entity_poly.pdbx_strand_id
1 'polypeptide(L)'
;MQQTIPQPKIEDDEEVTYEVTTAAVKRSVHLFSALQSTHGHWPAENSGPMYYIPPLVMSLYITGHLNTIFSREHRKEILRYIYCHQNEDGGWGLSIGVHSTMFCTTLNYICMRLLGVGPDGGLNNACERARKWILDRGAVTTISSWGKTWLSLRQELHTEPYDEIDWSKKRHLCAKEDLHYPHTLLQILLWDSLYLFSEPLLNRWPFNKLRKKALKVAMDLIHYEDENSRYITIGCVEK
;
A
#
# COMPACT_ATOMS: atom_id res chain seq x y z
N MET A 1 35.95 5.33 4.20
CA MET A 1 37.10 4.40 4.04
C MET A 1 37.37 4.28 2.54
N GLN A 2 38.59 4.54 2.08
CA GLN A 2 38.92 4.43 0.64
C GLN A 2 39.28 2.97 0.32
N GLN A 3 38.70 2.39 -0.73
CA GLN A 3 38.99 1.01 -1.13
C GLN A 3 40.41 0.92 -1.72
N THR A 4 41.27 0.13 -1.07
CA THR A 4 42.70 -0.02 -1.45
C THR A 4 43.00 -1.38 -2.06
N ILE A 5 42.10 -2.36 -1.96
CA ILE A 5 42.27 -3.69 -2.55
C ILE A 5 41.84 -3.63 -4.02
N PRO A 6 42.72 -4.02 -4.97
CA PRO A 6 42.39 -4.06 -6.40
C PRO A 6 41.14 -4.89 -6.67
N GLN A 7 40.31 -4.43 -7.62
CA GLN A 7 39.15 -5.20 -8.04
C GLN A 7 39.62 -6.46 -8.79
N PRO A 8 39.29 -7.68 -8.30
CA PRO A 8 39.53 -8.88 -9.08
C PRO A 8 38.68 -8.85 -10.35
N LYS A 9 39.27 -9.24 -11.48
CA LYS A 9 38.61 -9.52 -12.75
C LYS A 9 38.91 -10.97 -13.08
N ILE A 10 37.88 -11.71 -13.48
CA ILE A 10 37.97 -13.12 -13.87
C ILE A 10 37.20 -13.20 -15.19
N GLU A 11 37.82 -13.75 -16.22
CA GLU A 11 37.12 -14.05 -17.49
C GLU A 11 36.31 -15.36 -17.35
N ASP A 12 35.33 -15.59 -18.22
CA ASP A 12 34.34 -16.69 -18.06
C ASP A 12 34.97 -18.10 -18.03
N ASP A 13 36.19 -18.26 -18.54
CA ASP A 13 36.96 -19.50 -18.64
C ASP A 13 38.18 -19.58 -17.68
N GLU A 14 38.43 -18.55 -16.86
CA GLU A 14 39.53 -18.53 -15.90
C GLU A 14 39.20 -19.25 -14.57
N GLU A 15 40.19 -19.97 -14.02
CA GLU A 15 40.03 -20.65 -12.73
C GLU A 15 39.99 -19.65 -11.56
N VAL A 16 38.97 -19.76 -10.71
CA VAL A 16 38.83 -18.91 -9.51
C VAL A 16 39.84 -19.34 -8.44
N THR A 17 40.90 -18.55 -8.27
CA THR A 17 41.93 -18.86 -7.26
C THR A 17 41.54 -18.40 -5.85
N TYR A 18 42.27 -18.92 -4.86
CA TYR A 18 42.12 -18.54 -3.46
C TYR A 18 42.42 -17.05 -3.22
N GLU A 19 43.41 -16.50 -3.89
CA GLU A 19 43.83 -15.09 -3.78
C GLU A 19 42.75 -14.16 -4.31
N VAL A 20 42.18 -14.51 -5.47
CA VAL A 20 41.10 -13.76 -6.12
C VAL A 20 39.85 -13.76 -5.23
N THR A 21 39.49 -14.93 -4.69
CA THR A 21 38.38 -15.07 -3.74
C THR A 21 38.62 -14.23 -2.48
N THR A 22 39.83 -14.31 -1.92
CA THR A 22 40.21 -13.56 -0.70
C THR A 22 40.14 -12.05 -0.94
N ALA A 23 40.59 -11.57 -2.09
CA ALA A 23 40.51 -10.17 -2.47
C ALA A 23 39.05 -9.71 -2.60
N ALA A 24 38.20 -10.51 -3.26
CA ALA A 24 36.77 -10.21 -3.40
C ALA A 24 36.08 -10.13 -2.02
N VAL A 25 36.28 -11.13 -1.16
CA VAL A 25 35.69 -11.16 0.19
C VAL A 25 36.14 -9.97 1.03
N LYS A 26 37.44 -9.65 1.06
CA LYS A 26 37.95 -8.49 1.81
C LYS A 26 37.35 -7.18 1.30
N ARG A 27 37.18 -7.01 -0.02
CA ARG A 27 36.50 -5.84 -0.60
C ARG A 27 35.04 -5.75 -0.17
N SER A 28 34.31 -6.86 -0.21
CA SER A 28 32.92 -6.94 0.25
C SER A 28 32.79 -6.62 1.73
N VAL A 29 33.68 -7.16 2.58
CA VAL A 29 33.72 -6.84 4.01
C VAL A 29 33.98 -5.36 4.23
N HIS A 30 34.97 -4.76 3.55
CA HIS A 30 35.24 -3.33 3.65
C HIS A 30 34.02 -2.47 3.27
N LEU A 31 33.32 -2.84 2.19
CA LEU A 31 32.11 -2.15 1.76
C LEU A 31 30.99 -2.31 2.79
N PHE A 32 30.71 -3.54 3.22
CA PHE A 32 29.63 -3.83 4.15
C PHE A 32 29.88 -3.19 5.51
N SER A 33 31.10 -3.24 6.03
CA SER A 33 31.49 -2.52 7.25
C SER A 33 31.33 -1.00 7.12
N ALA A 34 31.60 -0.43 5.95
CA ALA A 34 31.39 1.01 5.71
C ALA A 34 29.92 1.44 5.67
N LEU A 35 29.00 0.49 5.41
CA LEU A 35 27.55 0.73 5.44
C LEU A 35 26.93 0.56 6.83
N GLN A 36 27.70 0.07 7.82
CA GLN A 36 27.23 -0.08 9.18
C GLN A 36 26.97 1.30 9.80
N SER A 37 25.81 1.47 10.43
CA SER A 37 25.49 2.70 11.15
C SER A 37 26.36 2.86 12.39
N THR A 38 26.40 4.08 12.94
CA THR A 38 27.09 4.38 14.20
C THR A 38 26.54 3.59 15.39
N HIS A 39 25.36 2.97 15.26
CA HIS A 39 24.73 2.12 16.27
C HIS A 39 24.94 0.62 16.02
N GLY A 40 25.74 0.24 15.02
CA GLY A 40 26.13 -1.15 14.77
C GLY A 40 25.16 -1.97 13.91
N HIS A 41 24.04 -1.40 13.45
CA HIS A 41 23.10 -2.07 12.53
C HIS A 41 23.32 -1.63 11.09
N TRP A 42 22.68 -2.32 10.12
CA TRP A 42 22.72 -1.98 8.70
C TRP A 42 21.38 -1.43 8.24
N PRO A 43 21.27 -0.12 7.97
CA PRO A 43 20.11 0.44 7.32
C PRO A 43 19.96 -0.17 5.92
N ALA A 44 18.76 -0.58 5.59
CA ALA A 44 18.41 -1.09 4.27
C ALA A 44 17.09 -0.50 3.82
N GLU A 45 16.93 -0.37 2.50
CA GLU A 45 15.63 -0.08 1.92
C GLU A 45 14.71 -1.29 2.13
N ASN A 46 13.56 -1.06 2.76
CA ASN A 46 12.50 -2.06 2.91
C ASN A 46 11.26 -1.57 2.16
N SER A 47 11.35 -1.58 0.84
CA SER A 47 10.31 -1.15 -0.09
C SER A 47 9.76 -2.33 -0.90
N GLY A 48 8.87 -2.07 -1.85
CA GLY A 48 8.27 -3.12 -2.69
C GLY A 48 6.77 -2.95 -2.80
N PRO A 49 6.00 -3.08 -1.70
CA PRO A 49 4.54 -2.96 -1.76
C PRO A 49 4.09 -1.54 -2.13
N MET A 50 3.22 -1.43 -3.14
CA MET A 50 2.75 -0.13 -3.65
C MET A 50 1.52 0.43 -2.92
N TYR A 51 1.22 -0.11 -1.73
CA TYR A 51 0.02 0.25 -0.94
C TYR A 51 0.33 0.66 0.51
N TYR A 52 1.58 0.98 0.86
CA TYR A 52 1.94 1.46 2.20
C TYR A 52 1.84 2.99 2.36
N ILE A 53 2.45 3.74 1.45
CA ILE A 53 2.40 5.22 1.49
C ILE A 53 1.00 5.78 1.23
N PRO A 54 0.20 5.25 0.27
CA PRO A 54 -1.11 5.82 -0.01
C PRO A 54 -2.05 5.87 1.20
N PRO A 55 -2.27 4.79 1.97
CA PRO A 55 -3.10 4.86 3.18
C PRO A 55 -2.57 5.85 4.22
N LEU A 56 -1.25 5.95 4.41
CA LEU A 56 -0.67 6.95 5.32
C LEU A 56 -0.99 8.39 4.88
N VAL A 57 -0.88 8.69 3.58
CA VAL A 57 -1.27 9.99 3.02
C VAL A 57 -2.77 10.25 3.21
N MET A 58 -3.62 9.24 3.02
CA MET A 58 -5.07 9.34 3.21
C MET A 58 -5.42 9.61 4.68
N SER A 59 -4.83 8.86 5.62
CA SER A 59 -5.04 9.05 7.07
C SER A 59 -4.59 10.43 7.53
N LEU A 60 -3.42 10.90 7.08
CA LEU A 60 -2.91 12.24 7.40
C LEU A 60 -3.75 13.35 6.78
N TYR A 61 -4.34 13.12 5.60
CA TYR A 61 -5.28 14.05 5.00
C TYR A 61 -6.59 14.13 5.81
N ILE A 62 -7.19 12.99 6.15
CA ILE A 62 -8.44 12.92 6.91
C ILE A 62 -8.29 13.56 8.29
N THR A 63 -7.16 13.32 8.96
CA THR A 63 -6.88 13.88 10.28
C THR A 63 -6.39 15.34 10.24
N GLY A 64 -6.15 15.92 9.06
CA GLY A 64 -5.68 17.30 8.91
C GLY A 64 -4.18 17.53 9.17
N HIS A 65 -3.38 16.48 9.31
CA HIS A 65 -1.95 16.55 9.65
C HIS A 65 -1.01 16.42 8.45
N LEU A 66 -1.54 16.27 7.23
CA LEU A 66 -0.75 16.08 6.02
C LEU A 66 0.37 17.11 5.86
N ASN A 67 0.06 18.40 6.06
CA ASN A 67 1.03 19.48 5.92
C ASN A 67 2.01 19.61 7.09
N THR A 68 1.66 19.06 8.24
CA THR A 68 2.48 19.07 9.45
C THR A 68 3.55 17.98 9.38
N ILE A 69 3.19 16.79 8.90
CA ILE A 69 4.08 15.63 8.83
C ILE A 69 4.89 15.63 7.53
N PHE A 70 4.25 15.90 6.38
CA PHE A 70 4.95 15.91 5.10
C PHE A 70 5.33 17.32 4.66
N SER A 71 6.62 17.61 4.81
CA SER A 71 7.30 18.73 4.14
C SER A 71 7.10 18.67 2.63
N ARG A 72 7.41 19.79 1.95
CA ARG A 72 7.34 19.88 0.48
C ARG A 72 8.22 18.81 -0.19
N GLU A 73 9.40 18.54 0.36
CA GLU A 73 10.34 17.59 -0.22
C GLU A 73 9.87 16.15 -0.02
N HIS A 74 9.25 15.81 1.12
CA HIS A 74 8.61 14.50 1.30
C HIS A 74 7.56 14.25 0.21
N ARG A 75 6.71 15.23 -0.09
CA ARG A 75 5.66 15.06 -1.12
C ARG A 75 6.23 14.89 -2.51
N LYS A 76 7.28 15.65 -2.86
CA LYS A 76 7.98 15.48 -4.14
C LYS A 76 8.56 14.08 -4.28
N GLU A 77 9.21 13.57 -3.24
CA GLU A 77 9.82 12.24 -3.27
C GLU A 77 8.79 11.11 -3.26
N ILE A 78 7.66 11.27 -2.55
CA ILE A 78 6.52 10.35 -2.64
C ILE A 78 5.99 10.30 -4.06
N LEU A 79 5.74 11.46 -4.68
CA LEU A 79 5.28 11.54 -6.07
C LEU A 79 6.30 10.93 -7.04
N ARG A 80 7.61 11.24 -6.86
CA ARG A 80 8.68 10.66 -7.67
C ARG A 80 8.67 9.13 -7.59
N TYR A 81 8.56 8.57 -6.39
CA TYR A 81 8.47 7.12 -6.19
C TYR A 81 7.25 6.53 -6.90
N ILE A 82 6.07 7.16 -6.79
CA ILE A 82 4.85 6.71 -7.49
C ILE A 82 5.07 6.71 -9.01
N TYR A 83 5.64 7.77 -9.57
CA TYR A 83 5.89 7.89 -11.01
C TYR A 83 6.92 6.87 -11.52
N CYS A 84 8.00 6.63 -10.76
CA CYS A 84 9.04 5.67 -11.14
C CYS A 84 8.52 4.24 -11.28
N HIS A 85 7.44 3.91 -10.58
CA HIS A 85 6.92 2.55 -10.51
C HIS A 85 5.55 2.38 -11.17
N GLN A 86 5.08 3.39 -11.93
CA GLN A 86 3.88 3.22 -12.75
C GLN A 86 4.21 2.31 -13.93
N ASN A 87 3.38 1.29 -14.12
CA ASN A 87 3.52 0.37 -15.25
C ASN A 87 3.16 1.09 -16.57
N GLU A 88 3.63 0.55 -17.69
CA GLU A 88 3.36 1.09 -19.03
C GLU A 88 1.86 1.19 -19.36
N ASP A 89 1.06 0.30 -18.78
CA ASP A 89 -0.40 0.30 -18.93
C ASP A 89 -1.10 1.44 -18.16
N GLY A 90 -0.37 2.17 -17.32
CA GLY A 90 -0.88 3.26 -16.51
C GLY A 90 -1.32 2.88 -15.09
N GLY A 91 -1.20 1.60 -14.70
CA GLY A 91 -1.54 1.14 -13.36
C GLY A 91 -0.33 0.87 -12.45
N TRP A 92 -0.62 0.31 -11.28
CA TRP A 92 0.37 -0.19 -10.31
C TRP A 92 -0.04 -1.55 -9.80
N GLY A 93 0.92 -2.46 -9.65
CA GLY A 93 0.71 -3.77 -9.05
C GLY A 93 0.80 -3.77 -7.53
N LEU A 94 0.55 -4.93 -6.90
CA LEU A 94 0.70 -5.11 -5.45
C LEU A 94 2.12 -4.80 -4.95
N SER A 95 3.11 -5.11 -5.78
CA SER A 95 4.53 -4.82 -5.55
C SER A 95 5.14 -4.18 -6.80
N ILE A 96 6.33 -3.59 -6.66
CA ILE A 96 7.08 -3.07 -7.81
C ILE A 96 7.28 -4.17 -8.86
N GLY A 97 7.08 -3.83 -10.13
CA GLY A 97 7.39 -4.69 -11.28
C GLY A 97 6.39 -5.81 -11.55
N VAL A 98 5.29 -5.91 -10.79
CA VAL A 98 4.19 -6.85 -11.08
C VAL A 98 3.05 -6.15 -11.81
N HIS A 99 2.17 -6.95 -12.43
CA HIS A 99 1.02 -6.46 -13.19
C HIS A 99 0.10 -5.57 -12.35
N SER A 100 -0.53 -4.61 -13.02
CA SER A 100 -1.40 -3.62 -12.40
C SER A 100 -2.65 -4.23 -11.77
N THR A 101 -3.02 -3.73 -10.59
CA THR A 101 -4.21 -4.14 -9.83
C THR A 101 -5.14 -2.95 -9.62
N MET A 102 -6.45 -3.21 -9.49
CA MET A 102 -7.45 -2.19 -9.19
C MET A 102 -7.18 -1.54 -7.84
N PHE A 103 -6.80 -2.34 -6.85
CA PHE A 103 -6.42 -1.89 -5.52
C PHE A 103 -5.26 -0.88 -5.55
N CYS A 104 -4.08 -1.27 -6.05
CA CYS A 104 -2.92 -0.39 -6.00
C CYS A 104 -3.03 0.79 -6.97
N THR A 105 -3.66 0.61 -8.13
CA THR A 105 -3.88 1.72 -9.07
C THR A 105 -4.78 2.78 -8.47
N THR A 106 -5.87 2.37 -7.82
CA THR A 106 -6.77 3.29 -7.11
C THR A 106 -6.05 4.02 -5.99
N LEU A 107 -5.33 3.29 -5.13
CA LEU A 107 -4.67 3.89 -3.98
C LEU A 107 -3.62 4.92 -4.41
N ASN A 108 -2.79 4.59 -5.39
CA ASN A 108 -1.77 5.52 -5.90
C ASN A 108 -2.40 6.72 -6.64
N TYR A 109 -3.50 6.53 -7.37
CA TYR A 109 -4.27 7.65 -7.92
C TYR A 109 -4.74 8.60 -6.82
N ILE A 110 -5.44 8.08 -5.81
CA ILE A 110 -5.97 8.91 -4.70
C ILE A 110 -4.81 9.62 -3.98
N CYS A 111 -3.69 8.94 -3.75
CA CYS A 111 -2.49 9.53 -3.15
C CYS A 111 -2.00 10.75 -3.95
N MET A 112 -1.78 10.60 -5.26
CA MET A 112 -1.35 11.72 -6.11
C MET A 112 -2.35 12.88 -6.06
N ARG A 113 -3.65 12.59 -6.08
CA ARG A 113 -4.70 13.61 -5.98
C ARG A 113 -4.68 14.34 -4.64
N LEU A 114 -4.41 13.66 -3.53
CA LEU A 114 -4.32 14.27 -2.20
C LEU A 114 -3.05 15.11 -2.03
N LEU A 115 -1.98 14.74 -2.74
CA LEU A 115 -0.73 15.50 -2.77
C LEU A 115 -0.76 16.71 -3.73
N GLY A 116 -1.90 16.98 -4.36
CA GLY A 116 -2.14 18.18 -5.16
C GLY A 116 -1.95 18.00 -6.67
N VAL A 117 -1.72 16.77 -7.16
CA VAL A 117 -1.63 16.49 -8.60
C VAL A 117 -3.03 16.52 -9.19
N GLY A 118 -3.26 17.31 -10.25
CA GLY A 118 -4.52 17.36 -10.99
C GLY A 118 -4.95 16.01 -11.58
N PRO A 119 -6.24 15.82 -11.91
CA PRO A 119 -6.74 14.55 -12.44
C PRO A 119 -6.20 14.24 -13.85
N ASP A 120 -5.84 15.27 -14.62
CA ASP A 120 -5.17 15.18 -15.92
C ASP A 120 -3.66 15.49 -15.81
N GLY A 121 -3.10 15.40 -14.60
CA GLY A 121 -1.74 15.82 -14.30
C GLY A 121 -0.77 14.67 -13.97
N GLY A 122 0.37 15.07 -13.39
CA GLY A 122 1.44 14.15 -13.00
C GLY A 122 2.48 13.99 -14.10
N LEU A 123 3.63 13.39 -13.75
CA LEU A 123 4.69 13.13 -14.72
C LEU A 123 4.16 12.20 -15.82
N ASN A 124 4.30 12.60 -17.08
CA ASN A 124 3.79 11.86 -18.25
C ASN A 124 2.28 11.55 -18.16
N ASN A 125 1.48 12.44 -17.57
CA ASN A 125 0.04 12.26 -17.33
C ASN A 125 -0.29 11.02 -16.48
N ALA A 126 0.56 10.72 -15.48
CA ALA A 126 0.38 9.57 -14.61
C ALA A 126 -1.03 9.45 -14.00
N CYS A 127 -1.63 10.55 -13.54
CA CYS A 127 -2.99 10.54 -12.99
C CYS A 127 -4.04 10.20 -14.05
N GLU A 128 -3.92 10.78 -15.25
CA GLU A 128 -4.87 10.56 -16.33
C GLU A 128 -4.89 9.09 -16.75
N ARG A 129 -3.70 8.51 -16.97
CA ARG A 129 -3.54 7.11 -17.35
C ARG A 129 -4.08 6.16 -16.29
N ALA A 130 -3.81 6.46 -15.02
CA ALA A 130 -4.33 5.71 -13.89
C ALA A 130 -5.86 5.72 -13.84
N ARG A 131 -6.46 6.92 -13.97
CA ARG A 131 -7.91 7.06 -14.01
C ARG A 131 -8.52 6.31 -15.18
N LYS A 132 -7.92 6.43 -16.38
CA LYS A 132 -8.34 5.66 -17.55
C LYS A 132 -8.27 4.15 -17.30
N TRP A 133 -7.16 3.67 -16.74
CA TRP A 133 -6.98 2.25 -16.42
C TRP A 133 -8.06 1.73 -15.47
N ILE A 134 -8.41 2.51 -14.44
CA ILE A 134 -9.48 2.20 -13.46
C ILE A 134 -10.85 2.14 -14.15
N LEU A 135 -11.19 3.17 -14.93
CA LEU A 135 -12.50 3.27 -15.58
C LEU A 135 -12.71 2.17 -16.64
N ASP A 136 -11.68 1.86 -17.44
CA ASP A 136 -11.72 0.81 -18.46
C ASP A 136 -11.95 -0.60 -17.88
N ARG A 137 -11.72 -0.79 -16.57
CA ARG A 137 -11.81 -2.09 -15.86
C ARG A 137 -13.00 -2.19 -14.90
N GLY A 138 -14.07 -1.45 -15.17
CA GLY A 138 -15.30 -1.50 -14.38
C GLY A 138 -15.32 -0.56 -13.17
N ALA A 139 -14.45 0.47 -13.22
CA ALA A 139 -14.35 1.52 -12.22
C ALA A 139 -13.99 1.01 -10.83
N VAL A 140 -13.86 1.96 -9.90
CA VAL A 140 -13.38 1.69 -8.54
C VAL A 140 -14.32 0.79 -7.73
N THR A 141 -15.58 0.61 -8.16
CA THR A 141 -16.53 -0.27 -7.48
C THR A 141 -16.10 -1.75 -7.47
N THR A 142 -15.17 -2.13 -8.35
CA THR A 142 -14.57 -3.47 -8.41
C THR A 142 -13.36 -3.64 -7.50
N ILE A 143 -12.97 -2.63 -6.71
CA ILE A 143 -11.80 -2.72 -5.84
C ILE A 143 -11.93 -3.84 -4.80
N SER A 144 -10.79 -4.46 -4.46
CA SER A 144 -10.71 -5.44 -3.39
C SER A 144 -11.21 -4.88 -2.04
N SER A 145 -11.58 -5.78 -1.11
CA SER A 145 -12.22 -5.41 0.16
C SER A 145 -11.44 -4.36 0.97
N TRP A 146 -10.12 -4.44 0.98
CA TRP A 146 -9.25 -3.50 1.71
C TRP A 146 -9.26 -2.09 1.10
N GLY A 147 -9.49 -1.97 -0.20
CA GLY A 147 -9.59 -0.69 -0.88
C GLY A 147 -10.95 -0.01 -0.68
N LYS A 148 -11.99 -0.77 -0.31
CA LYS A 148 -13.36 -0.26 -0.17
C LYS A 148 -13.46 0.86 0.87
N THR A 149 -12.62 0.84 1.90
CA THR A 149 -12.53 1.87 2.95
C THR A 149 -12.29 3.28 2.41
N TRP A 150 -11.65 3.40 1.24
CA TRP A 150 -11.18 4.67 0.68
C TRP A 150 -12.05 5.20 -0.47
N LEU A 151 -13.14 4.50 -0.80
CA LEU A 151 -13.96 4.78 -1.98
C LEU A 151 -14.65 6.15 -1.96
N SER A 152 -14.93 6.67 -0.76
CA SER A 152 -15.58 7.97 -0.58
C SER A 152 -14.67 9.15 -0.90
N LEU A 153 -13.36 8.94 -1.02
CA LEU A 153 -12.41 10.05 -1.15
C LEU A 153 -12.47 10.75 -2.51
N ARG A 154 -12.88 10.07 -3.58
CA ARG A 154 -12.84 10.62 -4.95
C ARG A 154 -14.03 10.17 -5.79
N GLN A 155 -14.87 11.12 -6.16
CA GLN A 155 -16.05 10.87 -7.00
C GLN A 155 -15.67 10.54 -8.45
N GLU A 156 -14.57 11.08 -8.97
CA GLU A 156 -14.17 10.91 -10.37
C GLU A 156 -13.70 9.49 -10.76
N LEU A 157 -13.64 8.59 -9.78
CA LEU A 157 -13.30 7.18 -9.98
C LEU A 157 -14.52 6.27 -10.15
N HIS A 158 -15.73 6.81 -9.90
CA HIS A 158 -16.99 6.10 -10.02
C HIS A 158 -17.67 6.44 -11.35
N THR A 159 -18.38 5.47 -11.93
CA THR A 159 -19.22 5.68 -13.13
C THR A 159 -20.59 6.26 -12.80
N GLU A 160 -21.00 6.15 -11.53
CA GLU A 160 -22.28 6.57 -10.99
C GLU A 160 -22.02 7.45 -9.76
N PRO A 161 -22.92 8.38 -9.40
CA PRO A 161 -22.78 9.18 -8.17
C PRO A 161 -22.65 8.28 -6.94
N TYR A 162 -21.70 8.58 -6.05
CA TYR A 162 -21.36 7.73 -4.89
C TYR A 162 -22.58 7.37 -4.02
N ASP A 163 -23.50 8.32 -3.84
CA ASP A 163 -24.69 8.17 -2.99
C ASP A 163 -25.80 7.32 -3.65
N GLU A 164 -25.73 7.10 -4.97
CA GLU A 164 -26.68 6.28 -5.74
C GLU A 164 -26.21 4.83 -5.90
N ILE A 165 -24.95 4.53 -5.55
CA ILE A 165 -24.39 3.18 -5.71
C ILE A 165 -25.05 2.22 -4.72
N ASP A 166 -25.63 1.14 -5.27
CA ASP A 166 -26.11 0.02 -4.46
C ASP A 166 -24.94 -0.83 -3.94
N TRP A 167 -24.36 -0.36 -2.82
CA TRP A 167 -23.23 -1.02 -2.16
C TRP A 167 -23.52 -2.47 -1.78
N SER A 168 -24.79 -2.83 -1.53
CA SER A 168 -25.18 -4.18 -1.16
C SER A 168 -24.87 -5.19 -2.26
N LYS A 169 -25.04 -4.79 -3.52
CA LYS A 169 -24.73 -5.60 -4.72
C LYS A 169 -23.24 -5.61 -5.07
N LYS A 170 -22.49 -4.59 -4.65
CA LYS A 170 -21.03 -4.48 -4.92
C LYS A 170 -20.16 -5.17 -3.86
N ARG A 171 -20.74 -5.74 -2.79
CA ARG A 171 -19.99 -6.37 -1.67
C ARG A 171 -19.05 -7.47 -2.12
N HIS A 172 -19.51 -8.35 -3.02
CA HIS A 172 -18.73 -9.48 -3.53
C HIS A 172 -17.99 -9.18 -4.85
N LEU A 173 -18.13 -7.97 -5.38
CA LEU A 173 -17.42 -7.56 -6.59
C LEU A 173 -15.94 -7.33 -6.27
N CYS A 174 -15.08 -7.91 -7.10
CA CYS A 174 -13.63 -7.77 -7.08
C CYS A 174 -13.11 -7.86 -8.53
N ALA A 175 -12.19 -6.99 -8.91
CA ALA A 175 -11.53 -7.02 -10.20
C ALA A 175 -10.80 -8.36 -10.38
N LYS A 176 -10.74 -8.86 -11.61
CA LYS A 176 -10.11 -10.17 -11.89
C LYS A 176 -8.62 -10.15 -11.54
N GLU A 177 -7.97 -9.03 -11.80
CA GLU A 177 -6.56 -8.78 -11.49
C GLU A 177 -6.26 -8.81 -9.99
N ASP A 178 -7.26 -8.53 -9.15
CA ASP A 178 -7.11 -8.49 -7.68
C ASP A 178 -7.53 -9.81 -7.03
N LEU A 179 -8.23 -10.68 -7.77
CA LEU A 179 -8.85 -11.89 -7.23
C LEU A 179 -7.87 -13.07 -7.18
N HIS A 180 -6.92 -13.00 -6.24
CA HIS A 180 -5.99 -14.10 -6.00
C HIS A 180 -6.66 -15.33 -5.35
N TYR A 181 -7.59 -15.09 -4.42
CA TYR A 181 -8.30 -16.13 -3.69
C TYR A 181 -9.81 -15.90 -3.80
N PRO A 182 -10.50 -16.60 -4.71
CA PRO A 182 -11.94 -16.47 -4.83
C PRO A 182 -12.63 -16.98 -3.57
N HIS A 183 -13.63 -16.25 -3.09
CA HIS A 183 -14.43 -16.69 -1.96
C HIS A 183 -15.20 -17.97 -2.32
N THR A 184 -15.19 -18.93 -1.38
CA THR A 184 -16.00 -20.15 -1.51
C THR A 184 -17.48 -19.82 -1.32
N LEU A 185 -18.36 -20.70 -1.82
CA LEU A 185 -19.81 -20.55 -1.60
C LEU A 185 -20.16 -20.48 -0.10
N LEU A 186 -19.50 -21.30 0.73
CA LEU A 186 -19.69 -21.28 2.18
C LEU A 186 -19.32 -19.91 2.78
N GLN A 187 -18.20 -19.33 2.36
CA GLN A 187 -17.77 -18.01 2.80
C GLN A 187 -18.75 -16.91 2.36
N ILE A 188 -19.24 -16.96 1.13
CA ILE A 188 -20.25 -16.02 0.62
C ILE A 188 -21.53 -16.09 1.47
N LEU A 189 -22.06 -17.30 1.69
CA LEU A 189 -23.26 -17.51 2.49
C LEU A 189 -23.09 -17.02 3.94
N LEU A 190 -21.92 -17.24 4.53
CA LEU A 190 -21.60 -16.74 5.86
C LEU A 190 -21.62 -15.20 5.90
N TRP A 191 -20.93 -14.53 4.97
CA TRP A 191 -20.88 -13.07 4.91
C TRP A 191 -22.26 -12.45 4.63
N ASP A 192 -23.06 -13.06 3.75
CA ASP A 192 -24.42 -12.59 3.48
C ASP A 192 -25.34 -12.78 4.67
N SER A 193 -25.21 -13.87 5.41
CA SER A 193 -25.97 -14.09 6.64
C SER A 193 -25.63 -13.04 7.70
N LEU A 194 -24.34 -12.75 7.88
CA LEU A 194 -23.89 -11.70 8.80
C LEU A 194 -24.44 -10.32 8.41
N TYR A 195 -24.41 -9.98 7.12
CA TYR A 195 -24.91 -8.69 6.66
C TYR A 195 -26.43 -8.57 6.71
N LEU A 196 -27.18 -9.58 6.27
CA LEU A 196 -28.64 -9.50 6.18
C LEU A 196 -29.32 -9.64 7.54
N PHE A 197 -28.76 -10.46 8.43
CA PHE A 197 -29.38 -10.75 9.72
C PHE A 197 -28.66 -10.09 10.89
N SER A 198 -27.33 -10.23 10.98
CA SER A 198 -26.59 -9.74 12.15
C SER A 198 -26.49 -8.22 12.18
N GLU A 199 -26.21 -7.54 11.06
CA GLU A 199 -26.11 -6.07 11.03
C GLU A 199 -27.41 -5.35 11.47
N PRO A 200 -28.60 -5.66 10.92
CA PRO A 200 -29.85 -5.04 11.39
C PRO A 200 -30.16 -5.37 12.85
N LEU A 201 -29.86 -6.58 13.30
CA LEU A 201 -30.09 -7.02 14.67
C LEU A 201 -29.20 -6.24 15.66
N LEU A 202 -27.90 -6.15 15.38
CA LEU A 202 -26.92 -5.48 16.22
C LEU A 202 -27.08 -3.95 16.24
N ASN A 203 -27.85 -3.36 15.31
CA ASN A 203 -28.19 -1.94 15.34
C ASN A 203 -29.44 -1.65 16.20
N ARG A 204 -30.22 -2.66 16.59
CA ARG A 204 -31.43 -2.50 17.40
C ARG A 204 -31.17 -2.76 18.88
N TRP A 205 -31.96 -2.13 19.74
CA TRP A 205 -31.94 -2.41 21.18
C TRP A 205 -32.58 -3.79 21.45
N PRO A 206 -32.05 -4.61 22.39
CA PRO A 206 -30.90 -4.35 23.27
C PRO A 206 -29.54 -4.77 22.70
N PHE A 207 -29.51 -5.40 21.52
CA PHE A 207 -28.30 -5.98 20.92
C PHE A 207 -27.23 -4.96 20.55
N ASN A 208 -27.60 -3.70 20.32
CA ASN A 208 -26.63 -2.61 20.14
C ASN A 208 -25.70 -2.41 21.35
N LYS A 209 -26.07 -2.88 22.54
CA LYS A 209 -25.16 -2.92 23.71
C LYS A 209 -23.97 -3.86 23.47
N LEU A 210 -24.17 -4.96 22.74
CA LEU A 210 -23.10 -5.88 22.38
C LEU A 210 -22.11 -5.20 21.42
N ARG A 211 -22.61 -4.49 20.39
CA ARG A 211 -21.76 -3.69 19.49
C ARG A 211 -20.95 -2.64 20.27
N LYS A 212 -21.59 -1.90 21.18
CA LYS A 212 -20.88 -0.92 22.04
C LYS A 212 -19.79 -1.58 22.89
N LYS A 213 -20.07 -2.75 23.48
CA LYS A 213 -19.07 -3.50 24.25
C LYS A 213 -17.92 -3.99 23.37
N ALA A 214 -18.23 -4.52 22.18
CA ALA A 214 -17.21 -4.97 21.23
C ALA A 214 -16.33 -3.82 20.75
N LEU A 215 -16.90 -2.66 20.43
CA LEU A 215 -16.14 -1.45 20.06
C LEU A 215 -15.23 -0.97 21.20
N LYS A 216 -15.72 -1.03 22.44
CA LYS A 216 -14.90 -0.70 23.61
C LYS A 216 -13.70 -1.65 23.72
N VAL A 217 -13.93 -2.97 23.66
CA VAL A 217 -12.84 -3.96 23.71
C VAL A 217 -11.86 -3.78 22.56
N ALA A 218 -12.35 -3.52 21.34
CA ALA A 218 -11.49 -3.24 20.20
C ALA A 218 -10.59 -2.02 20.44
N MET A 219 -11.16 -0.92 20.96
CA MET A 219 -10.38 0.27 21.31
C MET A 219 -9.36 0.00 22.42
N ASP A 220 -9.75 -0.75 23.46
CA ASP A 220 -8.86 -1.13 24.55
C ASP A 220 -7.65 -1.95 24.03
N LEU A 221 -7.88 -2.84 23.04
CA LEU A 221 -6.81 -3.60 22.38
C LEU A 221 -5.90 -2.73 21.49
N ILE A 222 -6.47 -1.76 20.78
CA ILE A 222 -5.69 -0.81 19.97
C ILE A 222 -4.76 0.00 20.89
N HIS A 223 -5.30 0.59 21.97
CA HIS A 223 -4.47 1.32 22.93
C HIS A 223 -3.40 0.45 23.58
N TYR A 224 -3.73 -0.81 23.89
CA TYR A 224 -2.76 -1.75 24.44
C TYR A 224 -1.59 -1.99 23.48
N GLU A 225 -1.86 -2.20 22.19
CA GLU A 225 -0.81 -2.39 21.19
C GLU A 225 0.00 -1.11 20.97
N ASP A 226 -0.65 0.05 20.93
CA ASP A 226 0.01 1.35 20.83
C ASP A 226 0.98 1.58 21.99
N GLU A 227 0.55 1.36 23.23
CA GLU A 227 1.40 1.53 24.41
C GLU A 227 2.55 0.50 24.44
N ASN A 228 2.26 -0.76 24.13
CA ASN A 228 3.24 -1.85 24.14
C ASN A 228 4.33 -1.66 23.07
N SER A 229 3.94 -1.22 21.87
CA SER A 229 4.84 -0.99 20.73
C SER A 229 5.45 0.41 20.70
N ARG A 230 5.08 1.30 21.63
CA ARG A 230 5.43 2.73 21.61
C ARG A 230 4.96 3.43 20.32
N TYR A 231 3.73 3.15 19.90
CA TYR A 231 3.04 3.72 18.74
C TYR A 231 3.73 3.39 17.40
N ILE A 232 4.48 2.28 17.36
CA ILE A 232 5.10 1.76 16.13
C ILE A 232 4.24 0.66 15.52
N THR A 233 3.49 -0.08 16.34
CA THR A 233 2.71 -1.29 16.00
C THR A 233 3.58 -2.40 15.37
N ILE A 234 2.96 -3.48 14.91
CA ILE A 234 3.67 -4.57 14.21
C ILE A 234 4.10 -4.18 12.78
N GLY A 235 3.45 -3.18 12.17
CA GLY A 235 3.69 -2.85 10.76
C GLY A 235 2.91 -1.63 10.25
N CYS A 236 3.34 -1.13 9.09
CA CYS A 236 2.88 0.15 8.56
C CYS A 236 1.39 0.27 8.19
N VAL A 237 0.66 -0.84 8.07
CA VAL A 237 -0.78 -0.82 7.79
C VAL A 237 -1.60 -0.64 9.07
N GLU A 238 -1.12 -1.20 10.18
CA GLU A 238 -1.77 -1.07 11.48
C GLU A 238 -1.46 0.28 12.14
N LYS A 239 -0.27 0.82 11.87
CA LYS A 239 0.23 2.12 12.35
C LYS A 239 -0.45 3.34 11.73
#